data_AF-A0A1B6BJJ2-F1
#
_entry.id   AF-A0A1B6BJJ2-F1
#
_cell.length_a   1.000
_cell.length_b   1.000
_cell.length_c   1.000
_cell.angle_alpha   90.00
_cell.angle_beta   90.00
_cell.angle_gamma   90.00
#
_symmetry.space_group_name_H-M   'P 1'
#
loop_
_entity.id
_entity.type
_entity.pdbx_description
1 polymer ?
#
loop_
_entity_poly.entity_id
_entity_poly.type
_entity_poly.pdbx_seq_one_letter_code
_entity_poly.pdbx_strand_id
1 'polypeptide(L)'
;MFGVFDKIEEFFNNLLIGIIEQNLTSLLVDVNDRVGTIAAEVGKTPQAWNGSIFTMIKNLSDTVIVPIAGLVMTGILCYELLSMLMEKNNLHEVDTWMFFRWMMKAVIAIYFVTNTFNIVMAVFDVGQHIVSASAGVINTSTSIDISSSITSMVDGLELLSTAELATIALETVLVKISILAISIITLEEMSPTSLSGGSYS
;
A
#
# COMPACT_ATOMS: atom_id res chain seq x y z
N MET A 1 -14.23 12.77 59.35
CA MET A 1 -15.39 13.31 58.60
C MET A 1 -15.01 13.62 57.14
N PHE A 2 -14.25 12.72 56.47
CA PHE A 2 -13.84 12.90 55.06
C PHE A 2 -14.00 11.64 54.19
N GLY A 3 -14.19 10.44 54.78
CA GLY A 3 -14.28 9.19 54.02
C GLY A 3 -15.51 8.99 53.11
N VAL A 4 -16.43 9.95 53.01
CA VAL A 4 -17.50 9.92 52.00
C VAL A 4 -17.03 10.59 50.71
N PHE A 5 -16.30 11.71 50.80
CA PHE A 5 -15.71 12.38 49.64
C PHE A 5 -14.59 11.54 49.04
N ASP A 6 -13.72 10.94 49.86
CA ASP A 6 -12.67 10.03 49.38
C ASP A 6 -13.25 8.81 48.64
N LYS A 7 -14.34 8.23 49.16
CA LYS A 7 -15.03 7.10 48.52
C LYS A 7 -15.75 7.49 47.22
N ILE A 8 -16.27 8.71 47.15
CA ILE A 8 -16.89 9.24 45.93
C ILE A 8 -15.81 9.50 44.87
N GLU A 9 -14.66 10.05 45.27
CA GLU A 9 -13.53 10.28 44.38
C GLU A 9 -12.95 8.96 43.84
N GLU A 10 -12.76 7.97 44.70
CA GLU A 10 -12.34 6.62 44.31
C GLU A 10 -13.34 5.93 43.36
N PHE A 11 -14.65 6.15 43.56
CA PHE A 11 -15.69 5.67 42.64
C PHE A 11 -15.57 6.32 41.25
N PHE A 12 -15.38 7.64 41.19
CA PHE A 12 -15.22 8.35 39.92
C PHE A 12 -13.91 7.99 39.21
N ASN A 13 -12.81 7.81 39.93
CA ASN A 13 -11.55 7.35 39.35
C ASN A 13 -11.70 5.96 38.74
N ASN A 14 -12.25 4.99 39.48
CA ASN A 14 -12.48 3.64 38.96
C ASN A 14 -13.41 3.63 37.75
N LEU A 15 -14.46 4.47 37.75
CA LEU A 15 -15.37 4.61 36.60
C LEU A 15 -14.62 5.17 35.37
N LEU A 16 -13.83 6.22 35.55
CA LEU A 16 -13.10 6.89 34.46
C LEU A 16 -12.00 6.00 33.90
N ILE A 17 -11.23 5.33 34.76
CA ILE A 17 -10.23 4.33 34.34
C ILE A 17 -10.91 3.23 33.51
N GLY A 18 -12.04 2.68 33.98
CA GLY A 18 -12.77 1.65 33.24
C GLY A 18 -13.27 2.12 31.86
N ILE A 19 -13.72 3.37 31.74
CA ILE A 19 -14.12 3.96 30.46
C ILE A 19 -12.91 4.13 29.52
N ILE A 20 -11.78 4.60 30.05
CA ILE A 20 -10.54 4.78 29.26
C ILE A 20 -10.00 3.42 28.82
N GLU A 21 -9.91 2.45 29.73
CA GLU A 21 -9.45 1.09 29.47
C GLU A 21 -10.27 0.43 28.36
N GLN A 22 -11.60 0.51 28.43
CA GLN A 22 -12.48 -0.06 27.43
C GLN A 22 -12.31 0.62 26.05
N ASN A 23 -12.18 1.95 26.02
CA ASN A 23 -11.99 2.67 24.76
C ASN A 23 -10.61 2.39 24.15
N LEU A 24 -9.54 2.41 24.93
CA LEU A 24 -8.19 2.08 24.46
C LEU A 24 -8.12 0.63 23.99
N THR A 25 -8.70 -0.33 24.72
CA THR A 25 -8.76 -1.73 24.31
C THR A 25 -9.46 -1.86 22.96
N SER A 26 -10.63 -1.22 22.80
CA SER A 26 -11.37 -1.23 21.53
C SER A 26 -10.58 -0.61 20.38
N LEU A 27 -9.81 0.46 20.64
CA LEU A 27 -8.96 1.11 19.63
C LEU A 27 -7.78 0.24 19.23
N LEU A 28 -7.10 -0.39 20.18
CA LEU A 28 -5.95 -1.26 19.90
C LEU A 28 -6.38 -2.53 19.17
N VAL A 29 -7.56 -3.08 19.47
CA VAL A 29 -8.15 -4.20 18.71
C VAL A 29 -8.44 -3.78 17.27
N ASP A 30 -9.16 -2.68 17.04
CA ASP A 30 -9.46 -2.21 15.67
C ASP A 30 -8.17 -1.91 14.90
N VAL A 31 -7.17 -1.26 15.51
CA VAL A 31 -5.87 -1.02 14.87
C VAL A 31 -5.19 -2.33 14.46
N ASN A 32 -5.19 -3.35 15.33
CA ASN A 32 -4.59 -4.65 15.01
C ASN A 32 -5.32 -5.34 13.82
N ASP A 33 -6.65 -5.34 13.85
CA ASP A 33 -7.48 -5.91 12.78
C ASP A 33 -7.28 -5.17 11.44
N ARG A 34 -7.18 -3.84 11.48
CA ARG A 34 -6.94 -3.00 10.30
C ARG A 34 -5.54 -3.23 9.73
N VAL A 35 -4.51 -3.31 10.56
CA VAL A 35 -3.14 -3.61 10.11
C VAL A 35 -3.07 -5.00 9.48
N GLY A 36 -3.72 -6.00 10.07
CA GLY A 36 -3.83 -7.35 9.48
C GLY A 36 -4.54 -7.35 8.13
N THR A 37 -5.65 -6.61 8.02
CA THR A 37 -6.40 -6.48 6.77
C THR A 37 -5.59 -5.75 5.69
N ILE A 38 -4.93 -4.64 6.03
CA ILE A 38 -4.09 -3.88 5.08
C ILE A 38 -2.95 -4.77 4.56
N ALA A 39 -2.29 -5.54 5.44
CA ALA A 39 -1.24 -6.47 5.05
C ALA A 39 -1.74 -7.52 4.05
N ALA A 40 -2.97 -8.01 4.22
CA ALA A 40 -3.60 -8.93 3.28
C ALA A 40 -3.94 -8.25 1.93
N GLU A 41 -4.42 -7.00 1.95
CA GLU A 41 -4.75 -6.25 0.73
C GLU A 41 -3.52 -5.87 -0.10
N VAL A 42 -2.43 -5.41 0.53
CA VAL A 42 -1.19 -5.05 -0.19
C VAL A 42 -0.46 -6.26 -0.75
N GLY A 43 -0.78 -7.46 -0.25
CA GLY A 43 -0.23 -8.73 -0.73
C GLY A 43 -0.93 -9.31 -1.95
N LYS A 44 -2.00 -8.68 -2.47
CA LYS A 44 -2.75 -9.20 -3.63
C LYS A 44 -2.06 -8.86 -4.96
N THR A 45 -2.22 -9.73 -5.95
CA THR A 45 -1.81 -9.40 -7.33
C THR A 45 -2.74 -8.32 -7.88
N PRO A 46 -2.30 -7.52 -8.87
CA PRO A 46 -3.16 -6.55 -9.53
C PRO A 46 -4.49 -7.15 -10.04
N GLN A 47 -4.45 -8.39 -10.54
CA GLN A 47 -5.65 -9.11 -10.98
C GLN A 47 -6.57 -9.50 -9.82
N ALA A 48 -6.01 -9.97 -8.69
CA ALA A 48 -6.77 -10.33 -7.50
C ALA A 48 -7.32 -9.11 -6.75
N TRP A 49 -6.62 -7.96 -6.84
CA TRP A 49 -7.04 -6.70 -6.27
C TRP A 49 -8.22 -6.09 -7.05
N ASN A 50 -8.11 -5.99 -8.38
CA ASN A 50 -9.23 -5.56 -9.22
C ASN A 50 -9.10 -6.09 -10.66
N GLY A 51 -9.86 -7.15 -10.97
CA GLY A 51 -9.82 -7.78 -12.29
C GLY A 51 -10.29 -6.90 -13.45
N SER A 52 -11.19 -5.94 -13.20
CA SER A 52 -11.70 -5.03 -14.24
C SER A 52 -10.65 -4.00 -14.65
N ILE A 53 -10.04 -3.33 -13.66
CA ILE A 53 -8.95 -2.39 -13.89
C ILE A 53 -7.73 -3.09 -14.49
N PHE A 54 -7.40 -4.29 -13.99
CA PHE A 54 -6.34 -5.10 -14.56
C PHE A 54 -6.56 -5.40 -16.05
N THR A 55 -7.77 -5.83 -16.41
CA THR A 55 -8.13 -6.12 -17.80
C THR A 55 -8.07 -4.86 -18.66
N MET A 56 -8.55 -3.73 -18.15
CA MET A 56 -8.44 -2.43 -18.85
C MET A 56 -6.98 -2.06 -19.12
N ILE A 57 -6.12 -2.12 -18.10
CA ILE A 57 -4.68 -1.81 -18.23
C ILE A 57 -4.00 -2.77 -19.19
N LYS A 58 -4.30 -4.08 -19.08
CA LYS A 58 -3.74 -5.10 -19.98
C LYS A 58 -4.13 -4.84 -21.43
N ASN A 59 -5.40 -4.56 -21.70
CA ASN A 59 -5.88 -4.27 -23.04
C ASN A 59 -5.21 -3.02 -23.64
N LEU A 60 -5.06 -1.96 -22.84
CA LEU A 60 -4.31 -0.77 -23.25
C LEU A 60 -2.84 -1.09 -23.53
N SER A 61 -2.22 -1.91 -22.69
CA SER A 61 -0.83 -2.34 -22.88
C SER A 61 -0.65 -3.10 -24.19
N ASP A 62 -1.49 -4.11 -24.44
CA ASP A 62 -1.39 -4.99 -25.60
C ASP A 62 -1.77 -4.27 -26.90
N THR A 63 -2.74 -3.36 -26.86
CA THR A 63 -3.33 -2.73 -28.06
C THR A 63 -2.68 -1.40 -28.43
N VAL A 64 -2.17 -0.65 -27.45
CA VAL A 64 -1.66 0.72 -27.66
C VAL A 64 -0.17 0.80 -27.34
N ILE A 65 0.22 0.36 -26.14
CA ILE A 65 1.59 0.58 -25.66
C ILE A 65 2.61 -0.25 -26.44
N VAL A 66 2.37 -1.56 -26.61
CA VAL A 66 3.29 -2.46 -27.33
C VAL A 66 3.45 -2.03 -28.80
N PRO A 67 2.39 -1.73 -29.57
CA PRO A 67 2.54 -1.27 -30.96
C PRO A 67 3.30 0.06 -31.10
N ILE A 68 3.01 1.05 -30.25
CA ILE A 68 3.72 2.34 -30.27
C ILE A 68 5.20 2.15 -29.93
N ALA A 69 5.50 1.36 -28.91
CA ALA A 69 6.87 1.02 -28.56
C ALA A 69 7.59 0.29 -29.71
N GLY A 70 6.92 -0.62 -30.42
CA GLY A 70 7.45 -1.28 -31.61
C GLY A 70 7.81 -0.31 -32.75
N LEU A 71 6.98 0.71 -32.99
CA LEU A 71 7.26 1.74 -34.00
C LEU A 71 8.49 2.59 -33.63
N VAL A 72 8.55 3.06 -32.38
CA VAL A 72 9.69 3.86 -31.88
C VAL A 72 10.98 3.02 -31.94
N MET A 73 10.92 1.76 -31.50
CA MET A 73 12.05 0.84 -31.56
C MET A 73 12.54 0.60 -32.98
N THR A 74 11.64 0.45 -33.94
CA THR A 74 12.00 0.32 -35.36
C THR A 74 12.76 1.57 -35.82
N GLY A 75 12.30 2.76 -35.45
CA GLY A 75 13.01 4.01 -35.75
C GLY A 75 14.42 4.06 -35.17
N ILE A 76 14.60 3.65 -33.91
CA ILE A 76 15.91 3.61 -33.25
C ILE A 76 16.84 2.59 -33.92
N LEU A 77 16.37 1.38 -34.19
CA LEU A 77 17.16 0.32 -34.80
C LEU A 77 17.57 0.66 -36.25
N CYS A 78 16.67 1.27 -37.02
CA CYS A 78 16.97 1.75 -38.38
C CYS A 78 18.01 2.87 -38.35
N TYR A 79 17.92 3.82 -37.41
CA TYR A 79 18.92 4.86 -37.25
C TYR A 79 20.30 4.29 -36.91
N GLU A 80 20.37 3.36 -35.95
CA GLU A 80 21.62 2.70 -35.55
C GLU A 80 22.26 1.91 -36.70
N LEU A 81 21.45 1.20 -37.50
CA LEU A 81 21.91 0.47 -38.67
C LEU A 81 22.44 1.43 -39.76
N LEU A 82 21.74 2.53 -40.03
CA LEU A 82 22.19 3.53 -41.00
C LEU A 82 23.51 4.18 -40.58
N SER A 83 23.64 4.53 -39.30
CA SER A 83 24.88 5.10 -38.77
C SER A 83 26.07 4.15 -38.95
N MET A 84 25.89 2.87 -38.65
CA MET A 84 26.92 1.84 -38.84
C MET A 84 27.32 1.66 -40.31
N LEU A 85 26.36 1.74 -41.23
CA LEU A 85 26.61 1.64 -42.67
C LEU A 85 27.33 2.88 -43.22
N MET A 86 26.98 4.08 -42.76
CA MET A 86 27.58 5.34 -43.22
C MET A 86 29.02 5.51 -42.73
N GLU A 87 29.33 5.06 -41.51
CA GLU A 87 30.68 5.16 -40.94
C GLU A 87 31.69 4.22 -41.63
N LYS A 88 31.21 3.13 -42.27
CA LYS A 88 32.04 2.13 -42.98
C LYS A 88 31.93 2.20 -44.51
N ASN A 89 31.87 3.40 -45.08
CA ASN A 89 31.75 3.66 -46.53
C ASN A 89 32.99 3.28 -47.38
N ASN A 90 33.56 2.09 -47.16
CA ASN A 90 34.49 1.42 -48.08
C ASN A 90 34.21 -0.08 -48.25
N LEU A 91 33.13 -0.65 -47.66
CA LEU A 91 32.64 -2.04 -47.79
C LEU A 91 33.66 -3.21 -47.78
N HIS A 92 34.94 -2.96 -47.52
CA HIS A 92 35.97 -3.99 -47.54
C HIS A 92 36.07 -4.70 -46.18
N GLU A 93 35.60 -4.06 -45.11
CA GLU A 93 35.58 -4.61 -43.76
C GLU A 93 34.32 -4.18 -43.00
N VAL A 94 33.13 -4.53 -43.52
CA VAL A 94 31.95 -4.60 -42.64
C VAL A 94 32.31 -5.63 -41.57
N ASP A 95 32.61 -5.13 -40.37
CA ASP A 95 33.06 -5.96 -39.27
C ASP A 95 31.88 -6.83 -38.87
N THR A 96 31.89 -8.07 -39.34
CA THR A 96 30.78 -9.03 -39.19
C THR A 96 30.40 -9.18 -37.72
N TRP A 97 31.37 -8.96 -36.83
CA TRP A 97 31.20 -8.91 -35.39
C TRP A 97 30.31 -7.76 -34.91
N MET A 98 30.45 -6.56 -35.49
CA MET A 98 29.65 -5.38 -35.16
C MET A 98 28.18 -5.55 -35.60
N PHE A 99 27.97 -6.11 -36.78
CA PHE A 99 26.62 -6.43 -37.28
C PHE A 99 25.94 -7.50 -36.41
N PHE A 100 26.68 -8.53 -35.99
CA PHE A 100 26.16 -9.57 -35.10
C PHE A 100 25.71 -9.00 -33.74
N ARG A 101 26.50 -8.08 -33.14
CA ARG A 101 26.11 -7.39 -31.90
C ARG A 101 24.86 -6.54 -32.06
N TRP A 102 24.71 -5.84 -33.18
CA TRP A 102 23.50 -5.08 -33.49
C TRP A 102 22.28 -5.99 -33.62
N MET A 103 22.41 -7.12 -34.32
CA MET A 103 21.33 -8.10 -34.46
C MET A 103 20.90 -8.66 -33.10
N MET A 104 21.86 -9.02 -32.23
CA MET A 104 21.57 -9.46 -30.86
C MET A 104 20.84 -8.38 -30.05
N LYS A 105 21.27 -7.12 -30.15
CA LYS A 105 20.62 -5.97 -29.50
C LYS A 105 19.17 -5.81 -29.99
N ALA A 106 18.92 -5.94 -31.29
CA ALA A 106 17.59 -5.87 -31.88
C ALA A 106 16.67 -6.98 -31.36
N VAL A 107 17.13 -8.23 -31.36
CA VAL A 107 16.36 -9.39 -30.87
C VAL A 107 16.02 -9.23 -29.39
N ILE A 108 17.01 -8.86 -28.56
CA ILE A 108 16.81 -8.64 -27.13
C ILE A 108 15.81 -7.51 -26.90
N ALA A 109 15.96 -6.38 -27.60
CA ALA A 109 15.09 -5.23 -27.39
C ALA A 109 13.63 -5.50 -27.77
N ILE A 110 13.40 -6.22 -28.88
CA ILE A 110 12.05 -6.65 -29.28
C ILE A 110 11.47 -7.59 -28.22
N TYR A 111 12.26 -8.55 -27.72
CA TYR A 111 11.83 -9.48 -26.69
C TYR A 111 11.37 -8.77 -25.41
N PHE A 112 12.10 -7.74 -24.96
CA PHE A 112 11.70 -6.93 -23.80
C PHE A 112 10.39 -6.17 -24.04
N VAL A 113 10.25 -5.50 -25.18
CA VAL A 113 9.04 -4.72 -25.50
C VAL A 113 7.80 -5.62 -25.56
N THR A 114 7.90 -6.78 -26.21
CA THR A 114 6.80 -7.74 -26.30
C THR A 114 6.43 -8.35 -24.95
N ASN A 115 7.37 -8.45 -24.00
CA ASN A 115 7.14 -9.02 -22.66
C ASN A 115 6.99 -7.98 -21.55
N THR A 116 6.80 -6.71 -21.87
CA THR A 116 6.71 -5.62 -20.87
C THR A 116 5.69 -5.92 -19.77
N PHE A 117 4.49 -6.38 -20.14
CA PHE A 117 3.44 -6.70 -19.17
C PHE A 117 3.80 -7.90 -18.28
N ASN A 118 4.45 -8.93 -18.83
CA ASN A 118 4.92 -10.09 -18.08
C ASN A 118 6.01 -9.70 -17.06
N ILE A 119 6.89 -8.78 -17.44
CA ILE A 119 7.94 -8.26 -16.54
C ILE A 119 7.30 -7.49 -15.38
N VAL A 120 6.31 -6.63 -15.66
CA VAL A 120 5.56 -5.91 -14.61
C VAL A 120 4.89 -6.90 -13.65
N MET A 121 4.27 -7.95 -14.17
CA MET A 121 3.67 -9.00 -13.33
C MET A 121 4.71 -9.72 -12.47
N ALA A 122 5.88 -10.04 -13.01
CA ALA A 122 6.96 -10.62 -12.22
C ALA A 122 7.44 -9.70 -11.08
N VAL A 123 7.43 -8.37 -11.27
CA VAL A 123 7.72 -7.42 -10.18
C VAL A 123 6.65 -7.48 -9.09
N PHE A 124 5.37 -7.57 -9.47
CA PHE A 124 4.30 -7.77 -8.50
C PHE A 124 4.45 -9.09 -7.73
N ASP A 125 4.81 -10.18 -8.40
CA ASP A 125 5.03 -11.48 -7.76
C ASP A 125 6.16 -11.43 -6.72
N VAL A 126 7.27 -10.74 -7.03
CA VAL A 126 8.35 -10.49 -6.06
C VAL A 126 7.84 -9.62 -4.90
N GLY A 127 7.03 -8.61 -5.18
CA GLY A 127 6.36 -7.79 -4.16
C GLY A 127 5.49 -8.62 -3.23
N GLN A 128 4.67 -9.53 -3.77
CA GLN A 128 3.86 -10.44 -2.97
C GLN A 128 4.70 -11.38 -2.11
N HIS A 129 5.81 -11.89 -2.64
CA HIS A 129 6.73 -12.73 -1.86
C HIS A 129 7.32 -11.96 -0.67
N ILE A 130 7.72 -10.69 -0.88
CA ILE A 130 8.24 -9.83 0.20
C ILE A 130 7.15 -9.52 1.24
N VAL A 131 5.94 -9.17 0.80
CA VAL A 131 4.80 -8.91 1.70
C VAL A 131 4.41 -10.17 2.48
N SER A 132 4.36 -11.33 1.83
CA SER A 132 4.04 -12.61 2.48
C SER A 132 5.11 -13.00 3.51
N ALA A 133 6.39 -12.81 3.19
CA ALA A 133 7.48 -13.00 4.14
C ALA A 133 7.39 -12.01 5.32
N SER A 134 6.91 -10.79 5.06
CA SER A 134 6.72 -9.75 6.07
C SER A 134 5.43 -9.94 6.89
N ALA A 135 4.42 -10.65 6.36
CA ALA A 135 3.16 -10.92 7.05
C ALA A 135 3.38 -11.70 8.37
N GLY A 136 4.42 -12.55 8.42
CA GLY A 136 4.85 -13.20 9.67
C GLY A 136 5.32 -12.20 10.73
N VAL A 137 6.02 -11.14 10.33
CA VAL A 137 6.46 -10.04 11.21
C VAL A 137 5.32 -9.09 11.54
N ILE A 138 4.44 -8.77 10.59
CA ILE A 138 3.28 -7.90 10.82
C ILE A 138 2.33 -8.55 11.84
N ASN A 139 1.98 -9.82 11.66
CA ASN A 139 1.07 -10.51 12.57
C ASN A 139 1.69 -10.80 13.96
N THR A 140 3.02 -10.96 14.05
CA THR A 140 3.67 -11.34 15.31
C THR A 140 4.30 -10.17 16.07
N SER A 141 4.85 -9.18 15.36
CA SER A 141 5.62 -8.05 15.94
C SER A 141 4.93 -6.70 15.79
N THR A 142 3.90 -6.57 14.94
CA THR A 142 3.05 -5.38 14.87
C THR A 142 1.71 -5.58 15.61
N SER A 143 1.36 -6.82 15.97
CA SER A 143 0.30 -7.07 16.94
C SER A 143 0.72 -6.46 18.28
N ILE A 144 0.04 -5.37 18.65
CA ILE A 144 0.18 -4.77 19.97
C ILE A 144 -0.30 -5.83 20.96
N ASP A 145 0.54 -6.18 21.94
CA ASP A 145 0.09 -7.00 23.07
C ASP A 145 -0.86 -6.15 23.90
N ILE A 146 -2.15 -6.31 23.61
CA ILE A 146 -3.23 -5.52 24.20
C ILE A 146 -3.22 -5.67 25.72
N SER A 147 -2.95 -6.87 26.23
CA SER A 147 -2.96 -7.11 27.67
C SER A 147 -1.83 -6.36 28.38
N SER A 148 -0.58 -6.48 27.93
CA SER A 148 0.54 -5.79 28.59
C SER A 148 0.56 -4.28 28.36
N SER A 149 0.10 -3.82 27.18
CA SER A 149 0.02 -2.40 26.85
C SER A 149 -1.08 -1.70 27.63
N ILE A 150 -2.27 -2.33 27.74
CA ILE A 150 -3.38 -1.77 28.52
C ILE A 150 -3.04 -1.75 30.01
N THR A 151 -2.47 -2.82 30.56
CA THR A 151 -2.02 -2.82 31.98
C THR A 151 -1.02 -1.69 32.24
N SER A 152 0.00 -1.53 31.40
CA SER A 152 0.98 -0.44 31.57
C SER A 152 0.37 0.96 31.44
N MET A 153 -0.65 1.12 30.58
CA MET A 153 -1.36 2.39 30.44
C MET A 153 -2.29 2.66 31.63
N VAL A 154 -3.00 1.64 32.13
CA VAL A 154 -3.87 1.74 33.31
C VAL A 154 -3.07 2.03 34.58
N ASP A 155 -1.93 1.38 34.78
CA ASP A 155 -1.00 1.66 35.89
C ASP A 155 -0.54 3.14 35.88
N GLY A 156 -0.38 3.72 34.70
CA GLY A 156 -0.07 5.15 34.54
C GLY A 156 -1.26 6.08 34.84
N LEU A 157 -2.50 5.63 34.57
CA LEU A 157 -3.72 6.37 34.86
C LEU A 157 -4.05 6.38 36.35
N GLU A 158 -3.69 5.33 37.10
CA GLU A 158 -3.88 5.27 38.56
C GLU A 158 -3.08 6.33 39.33
N LEU A 159 -2.03 6.91 38.71
CA LEU A 159 -1.19 7.95 39.29
C LEU A 159 -1.72 9.38 39.06
N LEU A 160 -2.77 9.54 38.25
CA LEU A 160 -3.28 10.84 37.82
C LEU A 160 -4.48 11.29 38.67
N SER A 161 -4.73 12.59 38.68
CA SER A 161 -5.86 13.16 39.43
C SER A 161 -7.19 12.92 38.72
N THR A 162 -8.28 12.89 39.49
CA THR A 162 -9.65 12.67 39.00
C THR A 162 -10.07 13.60 37.86
N ALA A 163 -9.58 14.85 37.87
CA ALA A 163 -9.83 15.82 36.81
C ALA A 163 -9.04 15.53 35.51
N GLU A 164 -7.81 15.03 35.63
CA GLU A 164 -6.99 14.62 34.49
C GLU A 164 -7.56 13.38 33.82
N LEU A 165 -8.01 12.39 34.61
CA LEU A 165 -8.70 11.21 34.08
C LEU A 165 -9.97 11.59 33.30
N ALA A 166 -10.77 12.53 33.81
CA ALA A 166 -11.98 12.97 33.13
C ALA A 166 -11.68 13.60 31.76
N THR A 167 -10.56 14.31 31.65
CA THR A 167 -10.11 14.92 30.39
C THR A 167 -9.65 13.85 29.40
N ILE A 168 -8.83 12.88 29.84
CA ILE A 168 -8.36 11.77 29.01
C ILE A 168 -9.52 10.88 28.54
N ALA A 169 -10.51 10.63 29.40
CA ALA A 169 -11.72 9.89 29.04
C ALA A 169 -12.50 10.58 27.91
N LEU A 170 -12.56 11.92 27.92
CA LEU A 170 -13.19 12.69 26.86
C LEU A 170 -12.37 12.63 25.55
N GLU A 171 -11.05 12.82 25.63
CA GLU A 171 -10.15 12.77 24.47
C GLU A 171 -10.19 11.41 23.77
N THR A 172 -10.16 10.31 24.54
CA THR A 172 -10.20 8.94 23.98
C THR A 172 -11.51 8.64 23.25
N VAL A 173 -12.64 9.15 23.73
CA VAL A 173 -13.93 9.07 23.02
C VAL A 173 -13.91 9.89 21.73
N LEU A 174 -13.34 11.10 21.75
CA LEU A 174 -13.21 11.93 20.55
C LEU A 174 -12.32 11.29 19.48
N VAL A 175 -11.20 10.67 19.88
CA VAL A 175 -10.31 9.93 18.96
C VAL A 175 -11.06 8.77 18.32
N LYS A 176 -11.83 8.00 19.10
CA LYS A 176 -12.64 6.89 18.59
C LYS A 176 -13.66 7.34 17.53
N ILE A 177 -14.37 8.43 17.80
CA ILE A 177 -15.32 9.00 16.83
C ILE A 177 -14.59 9.49 15.58
N SER A 178 -13.41 10.10 15.73
CA SER A 178 -12.61 10.61 14.60
C SER A 178 -12.16 9.48 13.67
N ILE A 179 -11.71 8.36 14.23
CA ILE A 179 -11.31 7.17 13.45
C ILE A 179 -12.50 6.57 12.71
N LEU A 180 -13.66 6.46 13.37
CA LEU A 180 -14.89 5.99 12.74
C LEU A 180 -15.33 6.91 11.59
N ALA A 181 -15.23 8.23 11.77
CA ALA A 181 -15.55 9.20 10.73
C ALA A 181 -14.63 9.04 9.51
N ILE A 182 -13.31 8.92 9.71
CA ILE A 182 -12.35 8.69 8.62
C ILE A 182 -12.63 7.36 7.92
N SER A 183 -12.92 6.29 8.66
CA SER A 183 -13.28 5.00 8.07
C SER A 183 -14.54 5.08 7.20
N ILE A 184 -15.54 5.89 7.59
CA ILE A 184 -16.76 6.08 6.81
C ILE A 184 -16.49 6.90 5.55
N ILE A 185 -15.75 8.00 5.67
CA ILE A 185 -15.42 8.88 4.53
C ILE A 185 -14.63 8.09 3.47
N THR A 186 -13.62 7.33 3.89
CA THR A 186 -12.83 6.49 2.97
C THR A 186 -13.67 5.41 2.28
N LEU A 187 -14.65 4.81 2.98
CA LEU A 187 -15.60 3.86 2.39
C LEU A 187 -16.56 4.53 1.39
N GLU A 188 -17.00 5.75 1.67
CA GLU A 188 -17.87 6.52 0.77
C GLU A 188 -17.12 6.93 -0.50
N GLU A 189 -15.85 7.31 -0.40
CA GLU A 189 -15.00 7.65 -1.54
C GLU A 189 -14.70 6.42 -2.42
N MET A 190 -14.61 5.23 -1.83
CA MET A 190 -14.47 3.93 -2.52
C MET A 190 -15.79 3.40 -3.14
N SER A 191 -16.95 4.03 -2.89
CA SER A 191 -18.21 3.62 -3.49
C SER A 191 -18.29 4.01 -4.98
N PRO A 192 -18.78 3.13 -5.87
CA PRO A 192 -18.78 3.35 -7.33
C PRO A 192 -19.64 4.53 -7.81
N THR A 193 -20.33 5.23 -6.91
CA THR A 193 -21.14 6.43 -7.19
C THR A 193 -20.33 7.74 -7.23
N SER A 194 -19.10 7.77 -6.70
CA SER A 194 -18.24 8.97 -6.77
C SER A 194 -17.52 9.09 -8.12
N LEU A 195 -17.30 7.98 -8.83
CA LEU A 195 -16.62 7.95 -10.14
C LEU A 195 -17.52 8.38 -11.32
N SER A 196 -18.83 8.58 -11.11
CA SER A 196 -19.74 9.14 -12.12
C SER A 196 -19.93 10.66 -12.03
N GLY A 197 -19.30 11.34 -11.05
CA GLY A 197 -19.44 12.79 -10.85
C GLY A 197 -18.57 13.67 -11.76
N GLY A 198 -17.65 13.09 -12.52
CA GLY A 198 -16.73 13.81 -13.41
C GLY A 198 -17.12 13.74 -14.89
N SER A 199 -18.39 13.94 -15.22
CA SER A 199 -18.85 14.03 -16.62
C SER A 199 -18.97 15.49 -17.05
N TYR A 200 -18.01 15.91 -17.88
CA TYR A 200 -18.12 16.88 -18.97
C TYR A 200 -18.92 18.19 -18.71
N SER A 201 -18.18 19.28 -18.55
CA SER A 201 -18.50 20.59 -19.15
C SER A 201 -17.22 21.17 -19.74
#